data_AF-A0A1Q7PC38-F1
#
_entry.id   AF-A0A1Q7PC38-F1
#
_cell.length_a   1.000
_cell.length_b   1.000
_cell.length_c   1.000
_cell.angle_alpha   90.00
_cell.angle_beta   90.00
_cell.angle_gamma   90.00
#
_symmetry.space_group_name_H-M   'P 1'
#
loop_
_entity.id
_entity.type
_entity.pdbx_description
1 polymer ?
#
loop_
_entity_poly.entity_id
_entity_poly.type
_entity_poly.pdbx_seq_one_letter_code
_entity_poly.pdbx_strand_id
1 'polypeptide(L)'
;MRFNLVMAVWLPTALYVGAHWGTTGVALGWVIGYPLVTIPCFVRATLRILGLRARDYLRALWPAASAATGIAVTVLALRVILPPAWSPWLHLGVVVLAGAVAYVAVLLLAHQVRMQEVAARVIELTRVRHAKPSPAYATAASDGRPRLLLISYHFPPDAAVGALRWQKLARYAAERGWGLDVITLDPACLAHSDPSRTEDLPAGVRIYGIPVRRVWVERVVELVWRLLDPSRPLRRLVGQPDARARSARPHPESLARDAMRWRPREPRDVARAYFAWLEYARTWRWARAAARRARQVIEAGVHQAVISCGPPHMAHEAARLVARRTRLPFIVDLRDPWSLVQRLPEAIASPVWFALAARYERRCVDQASLIVTNTDSLRNVMRGLYRAAASRMTAVPNGCDEEEVPPSQHGRRFVIAYAGSIYLDRDPRPLFRAAAQLTTERGLTARDFGIEFMGDVRTFDGVPIEQVAAEEGIADFIRTYPPCPRARALEFLSRATMLVTLPQDSDMAIPAKIFDYMQFDAWLLALADDGSATEQLLRGSTADVVAPDAIDTIAGLLHLRYLQHLRGEWPERLATDPRYSRREQADRLFVALEAIAGVPPRPVEEPALVCAAS
;
A
#
# COMPACT_ATOMS: atom_id res chain seq x y z
N MET A 1 -6.16 -35.62 25.67
CA MET A 1 -5.01 -36.47 26.03
C MET A 1 -5.42 -37.91 26.41
N ARG A 2 -6.34 -38.14 27.36
CA ARG A 2 -6.78 -39.49 27.77
C ARG A 2 -7.40 -40.35 26.64
N PHE A 3 -8.22 -39.78 25.74
CA PHE A 3 -8.79 -40.50 24.59
C PHE A 3 -7.73 -41.04 23.63
N ASN A 4 -6.76 -40.21 23.26
CA ASN A 4 -5.69 -40.60 22.33
C ASN A 4 -4.84 -41.74 22.90
N LEU A 5 -4.57 -41.73 24.22
CA LEU A 5 -3.84 -42.80 24.89
C LEU A 5 -4.62 -44.13 24.89
N VAL A 6 -5.93 -44.10 25.16
CA VAL A 6 -6.78 -45.30 25.10
C VAL A 6 -6.86 -45.84 23.67
N MET A 7 -7.03 -44.96 22.67
CA MET A 7 -7.09 -45.36 21.26
C MET A 7 -5.75 -45.90 20.74
N ALA A 8 -4.63 -45.35 21.20
CA ALA A 8 -3.29 -45.81 20.83
C ALA A 8 -2.98 -47.22 21.31
N VAL A 9 -3.67 -47.71 22.35
CA VAL A 9 -3.54 -49.08 22.84
C VAL A 9 -4.65 -49.98 22.28
N TRP A 10 -5.89 -49.50 22.29
CA TRP A 10 -7.06 -50.29 21.94
C TRP A 10 -7.14 -50.64 20.45
N LEU A 11 -6.92 -49.66 19.57
CA LEU A 11 -7.10 -49.88 18.13
C LEU A 11 -6.04 -50.83 17.55
N PRO A 12 -4.74 -50.72 17.87
CA PRO A 12 -3.76 -51.71 17.45
C PRO A 12 -4.07 -53.11 17.99
N THR A 13 -4.54 -53.22 19.23
CA THR A 13 -4.92 -54.51 19.83
C THR A 13 -6.11 -55.14 19.09
N ALA A 14 -7.16 -54.37 18.81
CA ALA A 14 -8.34 -54.85 18.08
C ALA A 14 -8.00 -55.25 16.64
N LEU A 15 -7.12 -54.50 15.97
CA LEU A 15 -6.65 -54.82 14.61
C LEU A 15 -5.73 -56.04 14.60
N TYR A 16 -4.85 -56.18 15.60
CA TYR A 16 -3.96 -57.33 15.76
C TYR A 16 -4.76 -58.61 15.99
N VAL A 17 -5.75 -58.57 16.88
CA VAL A 17 -6.69 -59.69 17.09
C VAL A 17 -7.43 -59.97 15.78
N GLY A 18 -7.99 -58.96 15.13
CA GLY A 18 -8.70 -59.11 13.85
C GLY A 18 -7.85 -59.72 12.72
N ALA A 19 -6.54 -59.48 12.72
CA ALA A 19 -5.63 -60.01 11.70
C ALA A 19 -5.59 -61.54 11.65
N HIS A 20 -5.91 -62.24 12.74
CA HIS A 20 -6.02 -63.71 12.76
C HIS A 20 -7.14 -64.26 11.85
N TRP A 21 -8.10 -63.41 11.43
CA TRP A 21 -9.19 -63.76 10.51
C TRP A 21 -9.06 -63.05 9.15
N GLY A 22 -7.84 -62.67 8.77
CA GLY A 22 -7.57 -62.01 7.49
C GLY A 22 -8.17 -60.60 7.38
N THR A 23 -8.32 -60.11 6.15
CA THR A 23 -8.76 -58.73 5.86
C THR A 23 -10.17 -58.43 6.40
N THR A 24 -11.07 -59.42 6.38
CA THR A 24 -12.41 -59.32 6.95
C THR A 24 -12.35 -59.17 8.48
N GLY A 25 -11.46 -59.90 9.15
CA GLY A 25 -11.26 -59.79 10.59
C GLY A 25 -10.68 -58.44 11.02
N VAL A 26 -9.73 -57.90 10.26
CA VAL A 26 -9.19 -56.54 10.47
C VAL A 26 -10.29 -55.49 10.29
N ALA A 27 -11.11 -55.62 9.25
CA ALA A 27 -12.24 -54.72 9.01
C ALA A 27 -13.27 -54.78 10.17
N LEU A 28 -13.60 -55.98 10.65
CA LEU A 28 -14.48 -56.16 11.82
C LEU A 28 -13.85 -55.59 13.10
N GLY A 29 -12.55 -55.77 13.30
CA GLY A 29 -11.80 -55.20 14.42
C GLY A 29 -11.87 -53.66 14.44
N TRP A 30 -11.85 -53.02 13.27
CA TRP A 30 -12.06 -51.59 13.16
C TRP A 30 -13.53 -51.18 13.39
N VAL A 31 -14.47 -51.83 12.70
CA VAL A 31 -15.92 -51.51 12.74
C VAL A 31 -16.51 -51.70 14.13
N ILE A 32 -16.02 -52.67 14.90
CA ILE A 32 -16.51 -52.96 16.26
C ILE A 32 -15.64 -52.23 17.29
N GLY A 33 -14.32 -52.31 17.16
CA GLY A 33 -13.38 -51.77 18.14
C GLY A 33 -13.40 -50.25 18.22
N TYR A 34 -13.46 -49.55 17.08
CA TYR A 34 -13.41 -48.09 17.09
C TYR A 34 -14.65 -47.44 17.75
N PRO A 35 -15.90 -47.83 17.43
CA PRO A 35 -17.08 -47.26 18.08
C PRO A 35 -17.18 -47.56 19.58
N LEU A 36 -16.71 -48.73 20.04
CA LEU A 36 -16.77 -49.12 21.45
C LEU A 36 -16.02 -48.16 22.39
N VAL A 37 -14.93 -47.57 21.92
CA VAL A 37 -14.19 -46.56 22.70
C VAL A 37 -14.67 -45.15 22.34
N THR A 38 -14.93 -44.89 21.07
CA THR A 38 -15.23 -43.54 20.59
C THR A 38 -16.61 -43.06 21.03
N ILE A 39 -17.64 -43.91 21.00
CA ILE A 39 -19.01 -43.51 21.38
C ILE A 39 -19.10 -43.12 22.86
N PRO A 40 -18.63 -43.93 23.83
CA PRO A 40 -18.70 -43.55 25.25
C PRO A 40 -17.87 -42.30 25.56
N CYS A 41 -16.69 -42.16 24.95
CA CYS A 41 -15.85 -40.98 25.12
C CYS A 41 -16.50 -39.72 24.53
N PHE A 42 -17.08 -39.83 23.33
CA PHE A 42 -17.80 -38.73 22.69
C PHE A 42 -19.02 -38.29 23.51
N VAL A 43 -19.83 -39.26 23.97
CA VAL A 43 -21.02 -38.99 24.78
C VAL A 43 -20.68 -38.41 26.15
N ARG A 44 -19.67 -38.94 26.86
CA ARG A 44 -19.32 -38.45 28.20
C ARG A 44 -18.51 -37.16 28.22
N ALA A 45 -17.62 -36.96 27.26
CA ALA A 45 -16.70 -35.82 27.26
C ALA A 45 -17.18 -34.70 26.33
N THR A 46 -17.48 -35.01 25.06
CA THR A 46 -17.75 -33.97 24.05
C THR A 46 -19.15 -33.38 24.22
N LEU A 47 -20.18 -34.23 24.33
CA LEU A 47 -21.55 -33.73 24.51
C LEU A 47 -21.73 -32.98 25.83
N ARG A 48 -21.04 -33.40 26.90
CA ARG A 48 -21.08 -32.73 28.20
C ARG A 48 -20.42 -31.34 28.19
N ILE A 49 -19.29 -31.19 27.51
CA ILE A 49 -18.62 -29.88 27.32
C ILE A 49 -19.51 -28.92 26.52
N LEU A 50 -20.21 -29.44 25.51
CA LEU A 50 -21.11 -28.66 24.67
C LEU A 50 -22.49 -28.41 25.31
N GLY A 51 -22.75 -28.95 26.50
CA GLY A 51 -24.05 -28.85 27.18
C GLY A 51 -25.20 -29.58 26.46
N LEU A 52 -24.89 -30.51 25.54
CA LEU A 52 -25.87 -31.23 24.73
C LEU A 52 -26.23 -32.57 25.36
N ARG A 53 -27.51 -32.96 25.30
CA ARG A 53 -27.92 -34.33 25.63
C ARG A 53 -27.73 -35.23 24.40
N ALA A 54 -27.45 -36.52 24.60
CA ALA A 54 -27.27 -37.48 23.51
C ALA A 54 -28.47 -37.53 22.53
N ARG A 55 -29.69 -37.36 23.05
CA ARG A 55 -30.91 -37.26 22.24
C ARG A 55 -30.88 -36.07 21.27
N ASP A 56 -30.32 -34.93 21.68
CA ASP A 56 -30.31 -33.71 20.88
C ASP A 56 -29.27 -33.84 19.75
N TYR A 57 -28.16 -34.51 20.03
CA TYR A 57 -27.17 -34.89 19.03
C TYR A 57 -27.73 -35.89 17.99
N LEU A 58 -28.43 -36.94 18.44
CA LEU A 58 -29.04 -37.91 17.54
C LEU A 58 -30.15 -37.27 16.68
N ARG A 59 -30.96 -36.38 17.25
CA ARG A 59 -31.92 -35.56 16.48
C ARG A 59 -31.22 -34.68 15.45
N ALA A 60 -30.04 -34.15 15.76
CA ALA A 60 -29.28 -33.35 14.82
C ALA A 60 -28.77 -34.16 13.61
N LEU A 61 -28.40 -35.44 13.83
CA LEU A 61 -27.96 -36.37 12.79
C LEU A 61 -29.12 -36.98 11.98
N TRP A 62 -30.32 -37.00 12.54
CA TRP A 62 -31.48 -37.68 11.94
C TRP A 62 -31.77 -37.29 10.48
N PRO A 63 -31.68 -36.02 10.05
CA PRO A 63 -31.90 -35.67 8.64
C PRO A 63 -30.87 -36.28 7.69
N ALA A 64 -29.59 -36.32 8.09
CA ALA A 64 -28.54 -36.93 7.29
C ALA A 64 -28.70 -38.47 7.26
N ALA A 65 -29.02 -39.08 8.41
CA ALA A 65 -29.21 -40.52 8.51
C ALA A 65 -30.44 -40.99 7.69
N SER A 66 -31.58 -40.33 7.84
CA SER A 66 -32.80 -40.67 7.08
C SER A 66 -32.64 -40.44 5.58
N ALA A 67 -31.94 -39.37 5.16
CA ALA A 67 -31.64 -39.15 3.75
C ALA A 67 -30.67 -40.20 3.18
N ALA A 68 -29.66 -40.62 3.95
CA ALA A 68 -28.77 -41.71 3.58
C ALA A 68 -29.51 -43.05 3.46
N THR A 69 -30.43 -43.35 4.37
CA THR A 69 -31.31 -44.52 4.27
C THR A 69 -32.20 -44.45 3.02
N GLY A 70 -32.78 -43.29 2.72
CA GLY A 70 -33.57 -43.08 1.50
C GLY A 70 -32.77 -43.30 0.22
N ILE A 71 -31.53 -42.81 0.16
CA ILE A 71 -30.59 -43.13 -0.92
C ILE A 71 -30.39 -44.64 -1.01
N ALA A 72 -30.02 -45.29 0.10
CA ALA A 72 -29.69 -46.71 0.11
C ALA A 72 -30.85 -47.58 -0.38
N VAL A 73 -32.07 -47.32 0.10
CA VAL A 73 -33.29 -48.01 -0.35
C VAL A 73 -33.52 -47.80 -1.85
N THR A 74 -33.39 -46.57 -2.33
CA THR A 74 -33.58 -46.23 -3.76
C THR A 74 -32.56 -46.93 -4.65
N VAL A 75 -31.28 -46.89 -4.26
CA VAL A 75 -30.18 -47.52 -4.99
C VAL A 75 -30.35 -49.03 -5.03
N LEU A 76 -30.70 -49.66 -3.89
CA LEU A 76 -30.92 -51.11 -3.81
C LEU A 76 -32.12 -51.55 -4.64
N ALA A 77 -33.23 -50.80 -4.62
CA ALA A 77 -34.40 -51.08 -5.44
C ALA A 77 -34.09 -50.98 -6.93
N LEU A 78 -33.39 -49.91 -7.36
CA LEU A 78 -32.99 -49.75 -8.75
C LEU A 78 -32.02 -50.85 -9.22
N ARG A 79 -31.19 -51.37 -8.33
CA ARG A 79 -30.29 -52.48 -8.66
C ARG A 79 -31.02 -53.77 -9.05
N VAL A 80 -32.25 -53.96 -8.54
CA VAL A 80 -33.11 -55.11 -8.86
C VAL A 80 -33.96 -54.84 -10.11
N ILE A 81 -34.34 -53.58 -10.33
CA ILE A 81 -35.27 -53.18 -11.41
C ILE A 81 -34.55 -52.92 -12.73
N LEU A 82 -33.32 -52.41 -12.69
CA LEU A 82 -32.62 -51.99 -13.91
C LEU A 82 -32.16 -53.20 -14.75
N PRO A 83 -32.33 -53.17 -16.09
CA PRO A 83 -32.00 -54.29 -16.94
C PRO A 83 -30.48 -54.58 -16.95
N PRO A 84 -30.05 -55.84 -16.75
CA PRO A 84 -28.63 -56.19 -16.74
C PRO A 84 -27.91 -55.95 -18.08
N ALA A 85 -28.66 -55.78 -19.18
CA ALA A 85 -28.14 -55.47 -20.50
C ALA A 85 -27.65 -54.01 -20.67
N TRP A 86 -27.93 -53.12 -19.71
CA TRP A 86 -27.46 -51.74 -19.79
C TRP A 86 -25.95 -51.62 -19.51
N SER A 87 -25.31 -50.68 -20.23
CA SER A 87 -23.90 -50.34 -19.99
C SER A 87 -23.65 -49.96 -18.52
N PRO A 88 -22.52 -50.36 -17.91
CA PRO A 88 -22.18 -50.01 -16.52
C PRO A 88 -22.21 -48.50 -16.24
N TRP A 89 -21.86 -47.67 -17.22
CA TRP A 89 -21.87 -46.21 -17.09
C TRP A 89 -23.30 -45.64 -17.04
N LEU A 90 -24.21 -46.22 -17.82
CA LEU A 90 -25.62 -45.84 -17.81
C LEU A 90 -26.28 -46.26 -16.49
N HIS A 91 -25.98 -47.47 -16.02
CA HIS A 91 -26.38 -47.95 -14.70
C HIS A 91 -25.91 -47.00 -13.59
N LEU A 92 -24.62 -46.64 -13.59
CA LEU A 92 -24.06 -45.74 -12.59
C LEU A 92 -24.72 -44.35 -12.65
N GLY A 93 -24.89 -43.78 -13.84
CA GLY A 93 -25.50 -42.47 -14.03
C GLY A 93 -26.94 -42.41 -13.49
N VAL A 94 -27.75 -43.42 -13.79
CA VAL A 94 -29.14 -43.49 -13.32
C VAL A 94 -29.22 -43.70 -11.81
N VAL A 95 -28.39 -44.58 -11.25
CA VAL A 95 -28.35 -44.83 -9.81
C VAL A 95 -27.87 -43.60 -9.03
N VAL A 96 -26.87 -42.87 -9.53
CA VAL A 96 -26.38 -41.63 -8.89
C VAL A 96 -27.44 -40.54 -8.93
N LEU A 97 -28.08 -40.33 -10.08
CA LEU A 97 -29.12 -39.30 -10.22
C LEU A 97 -30.32 -39.62 -9.32
N ALA A 98 -30.80 -40.86 -9.34
CA ALA A 98 -31.90 -41.29 -8.48
C ALA A 98 -31.56 -41.19 -6.99
N GLY A 99 -30.32 -41.52 -6.60
CA GLY A 99 -29.83 -41.29 -5.24
C GLY A 99 -29.86 -39.82 -4.85
N ALA A 100 -29.38 -38.92 -5.72
CA ALA A 100 -29.42 -37.47 -5.48
C ALA A 100 -30.87 -36.94 -5.35
N VAL A 101 -31.78 -37.42 -6.21
CA VAL A 101 -33.22 -37.08 -6.13
C VAL A 101 -33.83 -37.58 -4.83
N ALA A 102 -33.58 -38.84 -4.45
CA ALA A 102 -34.07 -39.41 -3.19
C ALA A 102 -33.55 -38.64 -1.96
N TYR A 103 -32.28 -38.24 -1.98
CA TYR A 103 -31.69 -37.42 -0.92
C TYR A 103 -32.43 -36.09 -0.75
N VAL A 104 -32.62 -35.36 -1.85
CA VAL A 104 -33.33 -34.07 -1.83
C VAL A 104 -34.79 -34.27 -1.44
N ALA A 105 -35.46 -35.31 -1.94
CA ALA A 105 -36.84 -35.62 -1.60
C ALA A 105 -37.01 -35.90 -0.10
N VAL A 106 -36.14 -36.70 0.52
CA VAL A 106 -36.21 -36.97 1.96
C VAL A 106 -36.00 -35.69 2.76
N LEU A 107 -35.03 -34.83 2.37
CA LEU A 107 -34.81 -33.55 3.06
C LEU A 107 -36.00 -32.60 2.93
N LEU A 108 -36.58 -32.49 1.73
CA LEU A 108 -37.70 -31.59 1.46
C LEU A 108 -39.05 -32.10 2.00
N LEU A 109 -39.25 -33.41 2.12
CA LEU A 109 -40.51 -33.98 2.59
C LEU A 109 -40.51 -34.23 4.10
N ALA A 110 -39.44 -34.85 4.62
CA ALA A 110 -39.38 -35.24 6.03
C ALA A 110 -38.75 -34.17 6.95
N HIS A 111 -38.01 -33.20 6.40
CA HIS A 111 -37.27 -32.19 7.18
C HIS A 111 -37.57 -30.75 6.77
N GLN A 112 -38.82 -30.48 6.39
CA GLN A 112 -39.30 -29.17 5.88
C GLN A 112 -38.89 -27.98 6.76
N VAL A 113 -39.10 -28.07 8.08
CA VAL A 113 -38.78 -26.97 9.02
C VAL A 113 -37.30 -26.60 8.98
N ARG A 114 -36.41 -27.61 9.00
CA ARG A 114 -34.96 -27.38 8.91
C ARG A 114 -34.56 -26.83 7.55
N MET A 115 -35.20 -27.28 6.47
CA MET A 115 -34.96 -26.76 5.13
C MET A 115 -35.42 -25.30 4.97
N GLN A 116 -36.51 -24.91 5.62
CA GLN A 116 -36.95 -23.52 5.67
C GLN A 116 -35.96 -22.62 6.42
N GLU A 117 -35.40 -23.07 7.55
CA GLU A 117 -34.34 -22.34 8.27
C GLU A 117 -33.07 -22.19 7.43
N VAL A 118 -32.63 -23.27 6.77
CA VAL A 118 -31.49 -23.23 5.86
C VAL A 118 -31.76 -22.26 4.70
N ALA A 119 -32.93 -22.32 4.09
CA ALA A 119 -33.33 -21.40 3.02
C ALA A 119 -33.36 -19.95 3.51
N ALA A 120 -33.97 -19.67 4.66
CA ALA A 120 -33.99 -18.35 5.27
C ALA A 120 -32.57 -17.83 5.53
N ARG A 121 -31.67 -18.67 6.04
CA ARG A 121 -30.28 -18.30 6.28
C ARG A 121 -29.51 -18.07 4.99
N VAL A 122 -29.75 -18.85 3.95
CA VAL A 122 -29.16 -18.63 2.62
C VAL A 122 -29.68 -17.33 2.00
N ILE A 123 -30.98 -17.04 2.14
CA ILE A 123 -31.59 -15.78 1.70
C ILE A 123 -31.01 -14.58 2.47
N GLU A 124 -30.83 -14.69 3.78
CA GLU A 124 -30.22 -13.65 4.61
C GLU A 124 -28.75 -13.42 4.20
N LEU A 125 -27.95 -14.48 4.05
CA LEU A 125 -26.56 -14.39 3.61
C LEU A 125 -26.43 -13.81 2.21
N THR A 126 -27.38 -14.09 1.31
CA THR A 126 -27.42 -13.50 -0.03
C THR A 126 -27.88 -12.04 0.01
N ARG A 127 -28.87 -11.66 0.84
CA ARG A 127 -29.28 -10.27 1.04
C ARG A 127 -28.16 -9.40 1.61
N VAL A 128 -27.49 -9.85 2.67
CA VAL A 128 -26.34 -9.15 3.28
C VAL A 128 -25.20 -8.95 2.27
N ARG A 129 -25.03 -9.90 1.33
CA ARG A 129 -24.02 -9.81 0.28
C ARG A 129 -24.37 -8.79 -0.83
N HIS A 130 -25.66 -8.46 -0.99
CA HIS A 130 -26.18 -7.51 -1.98
C HIS A 130 -26.54 -6.13 -1.39
N ALA A 131 -26.61 -5.99 -0.07
CA ALA A 131 -26.82 -4.69 0.57
C ALA A 131 -25.70 -3.72 0.16
N LYS A 132 -26.07 -2.49 -0.23
CA LYS A 132 -25.10 -1.44 -0.53
C LYS A 132 -24.27 -1.18 0.74
N PRO A 133 -22.94 -1.18 0.65
CA PRO A 133 -22.09 -0.90 1.80
C PRO A 133 -22.29 0.54 2.24
N SER A 134 -22.43 0.75 3.55
CA SER A 134 -22.36 2.10 4.12
C SER A 134 -20.91 2.62 4.08
N PRO A 135 -20.70 3.92 3.81
CA PRO A 135 -19.37 4.51 3.92
C PRO A 135 -18.92 4.50 5.38
N ALA A 136 -17.62 4.32 5.60
CA ALA A 136 -16.99 4.48 6.90
C ALA A 136 -16.94 5.95 7.34
N TYR A 137 -16.87 6.86 6.36
CA TYR A 137 -16.92 8.30 6.56
C TYR A 137 -17.57 8.95 5.33
N ALA A 138 -18.41 9.96 5.54
CA ALA A 138 -19.01 10.73 4.46
C ALA A 138 -19.10 12.20 4.88
N THR A 139 -18.69 13.10 4.00
CA THR A 139 -18.91 14.53 4.18
C THR A 139 -20.35 14.89 3.82
N ALA A 140 -20.74 16.15 4.01
CA ALA A 140 -22.06 16.66 3.64
C ALA A 140 -22.44 16.21 2.21
N ALA A 141 -23.70 15.81 2.04
CA ALA A 141 -24.20 15.34 0.76
C ALA A 141 -24.02 16.42 -0.32
N SER A 142 -23.74 15.97 -1.53
CA SER A 142 -23.71 16.84 -2.70
C SER A 142 -24.66 16.25 -3.72
N ASP A 143 -25.90 16.73 -3.69
CA ASP A 143 -26.98 16.17 -4.49
C ASP A 143 -26.77 16.47 -5.99
N GLY A 144 -27.01 15.47 -6.83
CA GLY A 144 -27.02 15.60 -8.29
C GLY A 144 -25.65 15.65 -8.99
N ARG A 145 -24.51 15.61 -8.27
CA ARG A 145 -23.19 15.68 -8.90
C ARG A 145 -22.75 14.34 -9.52
N PRO A 146 -22.15 14.34 -10.73
CA PRO A 146 -21.47 13.16 -11.25
C PRO A 146 -20.29 12.79 -10.35
N ARG A 147 -19.96 11.50 -10.28
CA ARG A 147 -19.00 10.97 -9.31
C ARG A 147 -17.79 10.32 -9.96
N LEU A 148 -16.65 10.47 -9.30
CA LEU A 148 -15.41 9.76 -9.61
C LEU A 148 -15.20 8.66 -8.57
N LEU A 149 -14.86 7.45 -9.02
CA LEU A 149 -14.45 6.38 -8.11
C LEU A 149 -12.92 6.38 -8.00
N LEU A 150 -12.39 6.74 -6.84
CA LEU A 150 -10.96 6.65 -6.53
C LEU A 150 -10.66 5.35 -5.77
N ILE A 151 -9.68 4.59 -6.24
CA ILE A 151 -9.10 3.47 -5.49
C ILE A 151 -7.67 3.84 -5.11
N SER A 152 -7.47 4.15 -3.84
CA SER A 152 -6.18 4.52 -3.27
C SER A 152 -5.99 3.76 -1.98
N TYR A 153 -4.88 3.06 -1.81
CA TYR A 153 -4.62 2.31 -0.58
C TYR A 153 -4.47 3.24 0.63
N HIS A 154 -3.90 4.43 0.42
CA HIS A 154 -3.73 5.47 1.42
C HIS A 154 -4.67 6.64 1.09
N PHE A 155 -5.50 7.02 2.06
CA PHE A 155 -6.40 8.18 2.00
C PHE A 155 -6.77 8.59 3.44
N PRO A 156 -7.12 9.85 3.73
CA PRO A 156 -7.55 10.23 5.08
C PRO A 156 -8.57 9.25 5.69
N PRO A 157 -8.45 8.93 6.99
CA PRO A 157 -7.58 9.53 8.00
C PRO A 157 -6.13 8.98 8.04
N ASP A 158 -5.66 8.27 7.02
CA ASP A 158 -4.26 7.82 6.99
C ASP A 158 -3.27 8.99 6.98
N ALA A 159 -2.33 8.99 7.92
CA ALA A 159 -1.29 10.01 8.03
C ALA A 159 -0.16 9.85 6.99
N ALA A 160 -0.12 8.72 6.27
CA ALA A 160 0.90 8.45 5.26
C ALA A 160 0.97 9.56 4.20
N VAL A 161 2.19 9.89 3.75
CA VAL A 161 2.44 10.80 2.60
C VAL A 161 1.64 10.35 1.37
N GLY A 162 1.40 9.03 1.29
CA GLY A 162 0.54 8.39 0.31
C GLY A 162 -0.85 9.04 0.15
N ALA A 163 -1.44 9.54 1.23
CA ALA A 163 -2.80 10.07 1.26
C ALA A 163 -2.90 11.52 0.78
N LEU A 164 -1.82 12.30 0.85
CA LEU A 164 -1.85 13.76 0.71
C LEU A 164 -2.29 14.24 -0.67
N ARG A 165 -1.82 13.61 -1.75
CA ARG A 165 -2.08 14.07 -3.12
C ARG A 165 -3.59 14.10 -3.40
N TRP A 166 -4.28 12.98 -3.18
CA TRP A 166 -5.73 12.91 -3.44
C TRP A 166 -6.59 13.55 -2.35
N GLN A 167 -6.07 13.74 -1.13
CA GLN A 167 -6.70 14.63 -0.15
C GLN A 167 -6.78 16.05 -0.70
N LYS A 168 -5.65 16.62 -1.15
CA LYS A 168 -5.63 17.98 -1.70
C LYS A 168 -6.40 18.09 -3.03
N LEU A 169 -6.28 17.10 -3.92
CA LEU A 169 -7.03 17.09 -5.20
C LEU A 169 -8.54 16.94 -5.01
N ALA A 170 -9.03 16.40 -3.89
CA ALA A 170 -10.46 16.28 -3.63
C ALA A 170 -11.15 17.66 -3.61
N ARG A 171 -10.48 18.69 -3.05
CA ARG A 171 -10.99 20.07 -3.05
C ARG A 171 -11.25 20.56 -4.48
N TYR A 172 -10.26 20.43 -5.36
CA TYR A 172 -10.38 20.84 -6.76
C TYR A 172 -11.42 20.00 -7.53
N ALA A 173 -11.55 18.71 -7.22
CA ALA A 173 -12.64 17.89 -7.76
C ALA A 173 -14.01 18.48 -7.39
N ALA A 174 -14.19 18.85 -6.12
CA ALA A 174 -15.44 19.39 -5.60
C ALA A 174 -15.75 20.81 -6.12
N GLU A 175 -14.74 21.68 -6.26
CA GLU A 175 -14.85 22.98 -6.95
C GLU A 175 -15.31 22.78 -8.40
N ARG A 176 -14.83 21.70 -9.02
CA ARG A 176 -15.27 21.26 -10.34
C ARG A 176 -16.58 20.47 -10.34
N GLY A 177 -17.35 20.46 -9.25
CA GLY A 177 -18.67 19.79 -9.25
C GLY A 177 -18.61 18.26 -9.36
N TRP A 178 -17.47 17.64 -9.07
CA TRP A 178 -17.35 16.19 -8.93
C TRP A 178 -17.58 15.75 -7.48
N GLY A 179 -18.35 14.67 -7.30
CA GLY A 179 -18.34 13.90 -6.06
C GLY A 179 -17.26 12.82 -6.08
N LEU A 180 -16.70 12.44 -4.93
CA LEU A 180 -15.65 11.43 -4.84
C LEU A 180 -16.08 10.25 -3.99
N ASP A 181 -15.99 9.04 -4.55
CA ASP A 181 -16.10 7.80 -3.79
C ASP A 181 -14.73 7.14 -3.69
N VAL A 182 -14.23 6.97 -2.48
CA VAL A 182 -12.88 6.49 -2.22
C VAL A 182 -12.93 5.09 -1.63
N ILE A 183 -12.28 4.14 -2.29
CA ILE A 183 -11.99 2.81 -1.76
C ILE A 183 -10.56 2.80 -1.23
N THR A 184 -10.42 2.62 0.08
CA THR A 184 -9.13 2.73 0.78
C THR A 184 -8.92 1.63 1.82
N LEU A 185 -7.74 1.56 2.42
CA LEU A 185 -7.48 0.75 3.60
C LEU A 185 -8.45 1.15 4.73
N ASP A 186 -9.00 0.16 5.43
CA ASP A 186 -9.90 0.42 6.54
C ASP A 186 -9.21 1.26 7.63
N PRO A 187 -9.83 2.36 8.12
CA PRO A 187 -9.29 3.18 9.20
C PRO A 187 -8.86 2.37 10.43
N ALA A 188 -9.55 1.26 10.75
CA ALA A 188 -9.19 0.38 11.86
C ALA A 188 -7.88 -0.40 11.65
N CYS A 189 -7.33 -0.39 10.44
CA CYS A 189 -6.09 -1.08 10.07
C CYS A 189 -4.88 -0.13 9.92
N LEU A 190 -5.06 1.17 10.16
CA LEU A 190 -4.01 2.17 9.97
C LEU A 190 -2.94 2.08 11.08
N ALA A 191 -1.67 2.25 10.70
CA ALA A 191 -0.57 2.33 11.67
C ALA A 191 -0.57 3.68 12.40
N HIS A 192 -0.84 4.77 11.67
CA HIS A 192 -0.96 6.12 12.19
C HIS A 192 -2.19 6.77 11.55
N SER A 193 -3.16 7.12 12.38
CA SER A 193 -4.40 7.76 11.95
C SER A 193 -4.43 9.21 12.44
N ASP A 194 -4.84 10.11 11.58
CA ASP A 194 -5.01 11.54 11.82
C ASP A 194 -6.43 11.96 11.42
N PRO A 195 -7.39 11.99 12.35
CA PRO A 195 -8.78 12.33 12.07
C PRO A 195 -8.98 13.74 11.52
N SER A 196 -8.12 14.71 11.88
CA SER A 196 -8.23 16.10 11.44
C SER A 196 -8.21 16.22 9.91
N ARG A 197 -7.47 15.34 9.23
CA ARG A 197 -7.41 15.30 7.76
C ARG A 197 -8.72 14.96 7.07
N THR A 198 -9.65 14.33 7.78
CA THR A 198 -11.00 14.08 7.24
C THR A 198 -11.88 15.31 7.34
N GLU A 199 -11.62 16.22 8.27
CA GLU A 199 -12.33 17.49 8.43
C GLU A 199 -12.01 18.45 7.27
N ASP A 200 -10.79 18.38 6.72
CA ASP A 200 -10.36 19.15 5.54
C ASP A 200 -11.00 18.68 4.21
N LEU A 201 -11.79 17.60 4.22
CA LEU A 201 -12.38 17.07 2.99
C LEU A 201 -13.60 17.89 2.55
N PRO A 202 -13.76 18.20 1.25
CA PRO A 202 -14.90 18.95 0.77
C PRO A 202 -16.19 18.12 0.83
N ALA A 203 -17.33 18.79 0.66
CA ALA A 203 -18.63 18.14 0.51
C ALA A 203 -18.65 17.15 -0.67
N GLY A 204 -19.39 16.04 -0.54
CA GLY A 204 -19.55 15.03 -1.58
C GLY A 204 -18.48 13.93 -1.60
N VAL A 205 -17.65 13.78 -0.57
CA VAL A 205 -16.65 12.71 -0.43
C VAL A 205 -17.21 11.57 0.43
N ARG A 206 -17.15 10.32 -0.06
CA ARG A 206 -17.53 9.11 0.68
C ARG A 206 -16.37 8.12 0.71
N ILE A 207 -16.03 7.61 1.89
CA ILE A 207 -14.87 6.74 2.11
C ILE A 207 -15.34 5.34 2.50
N TYR A 208 -14.84 4.33 1.81
CA TYR A 208 -15.15 2.92 2.03
C TYR A 208 -13.88 2.13 2.37
N GLY A 209 -13.78 1.72 3.63
CA GLY A 209 -12.66 0.94 4.15
C GLY A 209 -12.65 -0.53 3.72
N ILE A 210 -11.46 -1.04 3.40
CA ILE A 210 -11.17 -2.44 3.11
C ILE A 210 -10.28 -3.03 4.20
N PRO A 211 -10.78 -3.96 5.03
CA PRO A 211 -9.97 -4.53 6.11
C PRO A 211 -8.91 -5.47 5.55
N VAL A 212 -7.71 -5.44 6.15
CA VAL A 212 -6.65 -6.39 5.81
C VAL A 212 -6.85 -7.67 6.61
N ARG A 213 -7.27 -8.73 5.92
CA ARG A 213 -7.32 -10.07 6.52
C ARG A 213 -5.93 -10.70 6.55
N ARG A 214 -5.22 -10.59 7.67
CA ARG A 214 -4.01 -11.39 7.91
C ARG A 214 -4.38 -12.85 8.09
N VAL A 215 -3.72 -13.75 7.34
CA VAL A 215 -3.91 -15.20 7.50
C VAL A 215 -2.94 -15.69 8.57
N TRP A 216 -3.35 -16.63 9.42
CA TRP A 216 -2.48 -17.13 10.50
C TRP A 216 -1.15 -17.68 9.97
N VAL A 217 -1.15 -18.32 8.80
CA VAL A 217 0.04 -18.84 8.11
C VAL A 217 1.07 -17.73 7.84
N GLU A 218 0.62 -16.52 7.49
CA GLU A 218 1.50 -15.38 7.25
C GLU A 218 2.26 -14.97 8.52
N ARG A 219 1.65 -15.10 9.69
CA ARG A 219 2.31 -14.84 10.99
C ARG A 219 3.36 -15.89 11.31
N VAL A 220 3.09 -17.16 10.99
CA VAL A 220 4.05 -18.26 11.18
C VAL A 220 5.25 -18.08 10.28
N VAL A 221 5.02 -17.75 9.01
CA VAL A 221 6.08 -17.46 8.03
C VAL A 221 6.93 -16.26 8.46
N GLU A 222 6.30 -15.16 8.89
CA GLU A 222 7.02 -14.00 9.42
C GLU A 222 7.81 -14.33 10.70
N LEU A 223 7.27 -15.16 11.58
CA LEU A 223 7.96 -15.60 12.79
C LEU A 223 9.17 -16.47 12.46
N VAL A 224 9.00 -17.48 11.60
CA VAL A 224 10.08 -18.35 11.12
C VAL A 224 11.17 -17.50 10.46
N TRP A 225 10.80 -16.52 9.65
CA TRP A 225 11.77 -15.60 9.07
C TRP A 225 12.51 -14.76 10.11
N ARG A 226 11.79 -14.18 11.08
CA ARG A 226 12.42 -13.43 12.18
C ARG A 226 13.39 -14.28 12.99
N LEU A 227 13.17 -15.58 13.08
CA LEU A 227 14.05 -16.53 13.76
C LEU A 227 15.24 -16.96 12.88
N LEU A 228 15.07 -16.97 11.56
CA LEU A 228 16.09 -17.37 10.60
C LEU A 228 16.95 -16.19 10.11
N ASP A 229 16.52 -14.95 10.32
CA ASP A 229 17.23 -13.74 9.95
C ASP A 229 18.42 -13.49 10.89
N PRO A 230 19.67 -13.72 10.43
CA PRO A 230 20.86 -13.60 11.29
C PRO A 230 21.20 -12.14 11.64
N SER A 231 20.52 -11.16 11.02
CA SER A 231 20.84 -9.73 11.14
C SER A 231 20.22 -9.03 12.36
N ARG A 232 19.47 -9.74 13.22
CA ARG A 232 18.94 -9.19 14.47
C ARG A 232 19.42 -9.98 15.71
N PRO A 233 20.58 -9.66 16.30
CA PRO A 233 20.77 -10.00 17.70
C PRO A 233 19.84 -9.12 18.55
N LEU A 234 19.29 -9.69 19.62
CA LEU A 234 18.44 -9.05 20.63
C LEU A 234 19.01 -7.68 21.09
N ARG A 235 18.66 -6.59 20.42
CA ARG A 235 19.03 -5.22 20.82
C ARG A 235 18.01 -4.56 21.77
N ARG A 236 17.06 -5.33 22.31
CA ARG A 236 15.92 -4.80 23.08
C ARG A 236 15.87 -5.19 24.57
N LEU A 237 16.88 -5.85 25.13
CA LEU A 237 16.75 -6.34 26.53
C LEU A 237 17.92 -6.10 27.49
N VAL A 238 19.08 -5.58 27.06
CA VAL A 238 20.13 -5.19 28.03
C VAL A 238 20.84 -3.94 27.53
N GLY A 239 20.98 -2.95 28.42
CA GLY A 239 21.54 -1.62 28.15
C GLY A 239 23.07 -1.57 28.05
N GLN A 240 23.52 -0.38 27.68
CA GLN A 240 24.90 0.12 27.51
C GLN A 240 25.73 -0.46 26.35
N PRO A 241 26.27 0.40 25.45
CA PRO A 241 27.18 -0.03 24.39
C PRO A 241 28.62 -0.05 24.92
N ASP A 242 29.17 -1.24 25.16
CA ASP A 242 30.62 -1.40 25.27
C ASP A 242 31.27 -1.32 23.87
N ALA A 243 32.31 -0.49 23.79
CA ALA A 243 33.02 -0.05 22.60
C ALA A 243 33.92 -1.14 21.93
N ARG A 244 33.53 -2.42 21.93
CA ARG A 244 34.35 -3.53 21.38
C ARG A 244 33.68 -4.42 20.34
N ALA A 245 32.51 -4.07 19.80
CA ALA A 245 31.93 -4.79 18.66
C ALA A 245 32.46 -4.25 17.31
N ARG A 246 33.75 -4.44 17.02
CA ARG A 246 34.31 -4.32 15.66
C ARG A 246 34.23 -5.70 14.99
N SER A 247 33.50 -5.81 13.86
CA SER A 247 33.67 -6.77 12.73
C SER A 247 32.40 -7.42 12.14
N ALA A 248 31.19 -7.00 12.49
CA ALA A 248 30.01 -7.33 11.67
C ALA A 248 29.82 -6.23 10.62
N ARG A 249 30.07 -6.53 9.33
CA ARG A 249 29.71 -5.61 8.23
C ARG A 249 28.21 -5.29 8.36
N PRO A 250 27.79 -4.01 8.42
CA PRO A 250 26.37 -3.68 8.41
C PRO A 250 25.76 -4.25 7.12
N HIS A 251 24.72 -5.06 7.27
CA HIS A 251 23.97 -5.57 6.12
C HIS A 251 23.17 -4.41 5.50
N PRO A 252 23.15 -4.28 4.16
CA PRO A 252 22.44 -3.18 3.51
C PRO A 252 20.92 -3.34 3.68
N GLU A 253 20.24 -2.25 4.07
CA GLU A 253 18.78 -2.22 4.28
C GLU A 253 17.96 -2.32 2.98
N SER A 254 18.59 -1.98 1.85
CA SER A 254 18.03 -2.10 0.49
C SER A 254 19.06 -2.67 -0.47
N LEU A 255 18.60 -3.19 -1.60
CA LEU A 255 19.46 -3.63 -2.70
C LEU A 255 19.11 -2.89 -3.98
N ALA A 256 20.16 -2.47 -4.69
CA ALA A 256 20.05 -1.92 -6.03
C ALA A 256 19.68 -3.02 -7.04
N ARG A 257 18.97 -2.62 -8.11
CA ARG A 257 18.43 -3.53 -9.13
C ARG A 257 19.50 -4.34 -9.84
N ASP A 258 20.65 -3.75 -10.11
CA ASP A 258 21.83 -4.35 -10.74
C ASP A 258 22.50 -5.42 -9.85
N ALA A 259 22.38 -5.28 -8.52
CA ALA A 259 22.87 -6.28 -7.56
C ALA A 259 22.02 -7.57 -7.53
N MET A 260 20.78 -7.55 -8.06
CA MET A 260 19.85 -8.67 -8.00
C MET A 260 20.07 -9.68 -9.15
N ARG A 261 20.05 -10.97 -8.85
CA ARG A 261 20.35 -12.05 -9.82
C ARG A 261 19.20 -13.05 -9.95
N TRP A 262 18.92 -13.49 -11.18
CA TRP A 262 17.86 -14.48 -11.48
C TRP A 262 18.15 -15.90 -11.02
N ARG A 263 19.43 -16.30 -11.02
CA ARG A 263 19.85 -17.62 -10.54
C ARG A 263 20.22 -17.48 -9.07
N PRO A 264 19.41 -17.98 -8.12
CA PRO A 264 19.70 -17.87 -6.70
C PRO A 264 21.00 -18.63 -6.40
N ARG A 265 21.92 -17.99 -5.68
CA ARG A 265 23.16 -18.64 -5.22
C ARG A 265 23.08 -18.97 -3.74
N GLU A 266 22.30 -18.19 -3.00
CA GLU A 266 22.16 -18.31 -1.56
C GLU A 266 20.71 -18.61 -1.17
N PRO A 267 20.47 -19.30 -0.03
CA PRO A 267 19.11 -19.48 0.51
C PRO A 267 18.35 -18.16 0.70
N ARG A 268 19.07 -17.06 0.94
CA ARG A 268 18.50 -15.71 1.06
C ARG A 268 17.85 -15.24 -0.25
N ASP A 269 18.42 -15.54 -1.41
CA ASP A 269 17.82 -15.15 -2.69
C ASP A 269 16.46 -15.84 -2.91
N VAL A 270 16.36 -17.11 -2.51
CA VAL A 270 15.11 -17.88 -2.56
C VAL A 270 14.09 -17.28 -1.59
N ALA A 271 14.51 -16.90 -0.39
CA ALA A 271 13.64 -16.23 0.57
C ALA A 271 13.13 -14.89 0.05
N ARG A 272 14.00 -14.03 -0.52
CA ARG A 272 13.61 -12.75 -1.12
C ARG A 272 12.58 -12.94 -2.24
N ALA A 273 12.80 -13.93 -3.11
CA ALA A 273 11.84 -14.27 -4.17
C ALA A 273 10.48 -14.71 -3.61
N TYR A 274 10.48 -15.52 -2.54
CA TYR A 274 9.27 -15.94 -1.85
C TYR A 274 8.53 -14.76 -1.18
N PHE A 275 9.25 -13.87 -0.48
CA PHE A 275 8.65 -12.70 0.16
C PHE A 275 8.12 -11.69 -0.86
N ALA A 276 8.81 -11.48 -1.97
CA ALA A 276 8.31 -10.69 -3.08
C ALA A 276 6.99 -11.26 -3.62
N TRP A 277 6.92 -12.58 -3.87
CA TRP A 277 5.68 -13.23 -4.27
C TRP A 277 4.58 -13.07 -3.22
N LEU A 278 4.91 -13.25 -1.94
CA LEU A 278 3.99 -13.15 -0.82
C LEU A 278 3.44 -11.72 -0.69
N GLU A 279 4.26 -10.70 -0.86
CA GLU A 279 3.86 -9.29 -0.88
C GLU A 279 2.86 -9.03 -2.01
N TYR A 280 3.16 -9.48 -3.23
CA TYR A 280 2.21 -9.39 -4.36
C TYR A 280 0.92 -10.16 -4.09
N ALA A 281 0.98 -11.34 -3.46
CA ALA A 281 -0.21 -12.11 -3.11
C ALA A 281 -1.09 -11.38 -2.09
N ARG A 282 -0.48 -10.73 -1.07
CA ARG A 282 -1.18 -9.93 -0.06
C ARG A 282 -1.84 -8.69 -0.67
N THR A 283 -1.08 -7.91 -1.42
CA THR A 283 -1.56 -6.69 -2.08
C THR A 283 -2.60 -7.00 -3.17
N TRP A 284 -2.48 -8.12 -3.88
CA TRP A 284 -3.49 -8.62 -4.82
C TRP A 284 -4.81 -9.02 -4.12
N ARG A 285 -4.72 -9.67 -2.95
CA ARG A 285 -5.92 -10.00 -2.15
C ARG A 285 -6.67 -8.74 -1.72
N TRP A 286 -5.94 -7.71 -1.31
CA TRP A 286 -6.53 -6.40 -1.02
C TRP A 286 -7.15 -5.81 -2.30
N ALA A 287 -6.44 -5.80 -3.43
CA ALA A 287 -6.94 -5.28 -4.70
C ALA A 287 -8.25 -5.95 -5.14
N ARG A 288 -8.38 -7.27 -4.97
CA ARG A 288 -9.63 -8.00 -5.24
C ARG A 288 -10.76 -7.67 -4.27
N ALA A 289 -10.45 -7.37 -3.02
CA ALA A 289 -11.44 -6.92 -2.04
C ALA A 289 -11.91 -5.50 -2.38
N ALA A 290 -10.98 -4.58 -2.67
CA ALA A 290 -11.25 -3.23 -3.13
C ALA A 290 -12.11 -3.22 -4.40
N ALA A 291 -11.74 -4.00 -5.43
CA ALA A 291 -12.51 -4.11 -6.67
C ALA A 291 -13.93 -4.66 -6.44
N ARG A 292 -14.13 -5.58 -5.48
CA ARG A 292 -15.47 -6.07 -5.13
C ARG A 292 -16.30 -4.99 -4.44
N ARG A 293 -15.71 -4.24 -3.52
CA ARG A 293 -16.39 -3.13 -2.83
C ARG A 293 -16.74 -2.01 -3.79
N ALA A 294 -15.81 -1.59 -4.64
CA ALA A 294 -16.03 -0.62 -5.72
C ALA A 294 -17.26 -0.97 -6.56
N ARG A 295 -17.40 -2.24 -6.97
CA ARG A 295 -18.56 -2.69 -7.76
C ARG A 295 -19.89 -2.64 -7.02
N GLN A 296 -19.89 -2.67 -5.69
CA GLN A 296 -21.11 -2.51 -4.89
C GLN A 296 -21.48 -1.02 -4.70
N VAL A 297 -20.51 -0.13 -4.84
CA VAL A 297 -20.66 1.33 -4.69
C VAL A 297 -20.99 2.00 -6.02
N ILE A 298 -20.48 1.48 -7.14
CA ILE A 298 -20.75 2.06 -8.46
C ILE A 298 -22.24 2.04 -8.79
N GLU A 299 -22.71 3.18 -9.27
CA GLU A 299 -24.06 3.42 -9.74
C GLU A 299 -24.00 3.82 -11.22
N ALA A 300 -24.75 3.11 -12.05
CA ALA A 300 -24.80 3.38 -13.49
C ALA A 300 -25.37 4.79 -13.75
N GLY A 301 -24.72 5.56 -14.63
CA GLY A 301 -25.09 6.95 -14.93
C GLY A 301 -24.61 7.98 -13.91
N VAL A 302 -24.17 7.57 -12.72
CA VAL A 302 -23.63 8.47 -11.68
C VAL A 302 -22.11 8.52 -11.74
N HIS A 303 -21.45 7.36 -11.74
CA HIS A 303 -19.98 7.29 -11.84
C HIS A 303 -19.52 7.45 -13.29
N GLN A 304 -18.59 8.38 -13.53
CA GLN A 304 -18.10 8.67 -14.89
C GLN A 304 -16.70 8.12 -15.16
N ALA A 305 -15.91 7.83 -14.13
CA ALA A 305 -14.57 7.28 -14.29
C ALA A 305 -14.10 6.51 -13.06
N VAL A 306 -13.12 5.61 -13.27
CA VAL A 306 -12.41 4.91 -12.20
C VAL A 306 -10.96 5.35 -12.21
N ILE A 307 -10.50 5.88 -11.08
CA ILE A 307 -9.17 6.42 -10.87
C ILE A 307 -8.44 5.51 -9.89
N SER A 308 -7.15 5.30 -10.11
CA SER A 308 -6.29 4.61 -9.16
C SER A 308 -5.10 5.46 -8.78
N CYS A 309 -4.68 5.36 -7.52
CA CYS A 309 -3.51 6.01 -6.99
C CYS A 309 -2.60 4.98 -6.33
N GLY A 310 -1.34 4.94 -6.75
CA GLY A 310 -0.28 4.09 -6.20
C GLY A 310 0.95 4.91 -5.84
N PRO A 311 1.89 4.39 -5.02
CA PRO A 311 1.89 3.06 -4.40
C PRO A 311 1.02 2.98 -3.13
N PRO A 312 0.72 1.75 -2.62
CA PRO A 312 0.90 0.44 -3.24
C PRO A 312 0.24 0.27 -4.63
N HIS A 313 1.02 -0.20 -5.60
CA HIS A 313 0.63 -0.18 -7.03
C HIS A 313 -0.46 -1.18 -7.42
N MET A 314 -0.77 -2.17 -6.56
CA MET A 314 -1.91 -3.06 -6.80
C MET A 314 -3.28 -2.37 -6.71
N ALA A 315 -3.34 -1.11 -6.24
CA ALA A 315 -4.52 -0.26 -6.42
C ALA A 315 -4.88 -0.04 -7.90
N HIS A 316 -3.88 0.04 -8.79
CA HIS A 316 -4.09 0.12 -10.24
C HIS A 316 -4.77 -1.13 -10.78
N GLU A 317 -4.32 -2.32 -10.34
CA GLU A 317 -4.96 -3.59 -10.72
C GLU A 317 -6.41 -3.67 -10.21
N ALA A 318 -6.69 -3.16 -9.00
CA ALA A 318 -8.05 -3.10 -8.47
C ALA A 318 -8.97 -2.26 -9.38
N ALA A 319 -8.53 -1.05 -9.75
CA ALA A 319 -9.27 -0.16 -10.63
C ALA A 319 -9.46 -0.75 -12.03
N ARG A 320 -8.41 -1.38 -12.59
CA ARG A 320 -8.48 -2.09 -13.86
C ARG A 320 -9.56 -3.19 -13.86
N LEU A 321 -9.65 -3.97 -12.78
CA LEU A 321 -10.66 -5.02 -12.62
C LEU A 321 -12.10 -4.48 -12.52
N VAL A 322 -12.25 -3.24 -12.02
CA VAL A 322 -13.54 -2.54 -11.95
C VAL A 322 -13.89 -2.00 -13.34
N ALA A 323 -12.99 -1.22 -13.94
CA ALA A 323 -13.17 -0.61 -15.26
C ALA A 323 -13.53 -1.63 -16.35
N ARG A 324 -12.86 -2.80 -16.37
CA ARG A 324 -13.21 -3.87 -17.33
C ARG A 324 -14.64 -4.38 -17.22
N ARG A 325 -15.22 -4.35 -16.01
CA ARG A 325 -16.58 -4.85 -15.77
C ARG A 325 -17.63 -3.77 -15.95
N THR A 326 -17.30 -2.52 -15.61
CA THR A 326 -18.24 -1.40 -15.69
C THR A 326 -18.15 -0.62 -17.01
N ARG A 327 -17.09 -0.86 -17.79
CA ARG A 327 -16.73 -0.11 -19.01
C ARG A 327 -16.49 1.38 -18.79
N LEU A 328 -16.31 1.80 -17.54
CA LEU A 328 -15.90 3.17 -17.22
C LEU A 328 -14.45 3.42 -17.66
N PRO A 329 -14.11 4.64 -18.11
CA PRO A 329 -12.74 5.04 -18.35
C PRO A 329 -11.85 4.79 -17.14
N PHE A 330 -10.63 4.30 -17.41
CA PHE A 330 -9.66 3.94 -16.38
C PHE A 330 -8.50 4.94 -16.36
N ILE A 331 -8.37 5.70 -15.28
CA ILE A 331 -7.26 6.64 -15.06
C ILE A 331 -6.28 6.06 -14.04
N VAL A 332 -5.00 6.08 -14.39
CA VAL A 332 -3.88 5.64 -13.55
C VAL A 332 -3.09 6.86 -13.10
N ASP A 333 -3.09 7.18 -11.80
CA ASP A 333 -2.20 8.18 -11.20
C ASP A 333 -0.98 7.49 -10.58
N LEU A 334 0.10 7.42 -11.38
CA LEU A 334 1.37 6.79 -11.07
C LEU A 334 2.29 7.82 -10.40
N ARG A 335 2.24 7.87 -9.06
CA ARG A 335 3.03 8.83 -8.28
C ARG A 335 4.48 8.43 -8.09
N ASP A 336 4.78 7.16 -8.28
CA ASP A 336 6.14 6.62 -8.18
C ASP A 336 6.33 5.60 -9.28
N PRO A 337 7.56 5.39 -9.78
CA PRO A 337 7.87 4.28 -10.65
C PRO A 337 7.35 2.95 -10.08
N TRP A 338 6.80 2.07 -10.92
CA TRP A 338 6.36 0.74 -10.47
C TRP A 338 7.39 -0.33 -10.84
N SER A 339 7.55 -0.67 -12.12
CA SER A 339 8.58 -1.63 -12.55
C SER A 339 9.98 -1.01 -12.73
N LEU A 340 10.04 0.32 -12.66
CA LEU A 340 11.23 1.14 -12.93
C LEU A 340 11.94 1.63 -11.67
N VAL A 341 11.53 1.18 -10.49
CA VAL A 341 12.27 1.46 -9.24
C VAL A 341 13.70 0.93 -9.34
N GLN A 342 14.66 1.71 -8.85
CA GLN A 342 16.08 1.36 -8.91
C GLN A 342 16.52 0.52 -7.71
N ARG A 343 15.84 0.65 -6.56
CA ARG A 343 16.14 -0.08 -5.33
C ARG A 343 14.89 -0.68 -4.73
N LEU A 344 15.05 -1.78 -4.00
CA LEU A 344 14.00 -2.42 -3.22
C LEU A 344 14.49 -2.72 -1.80
N PRO A 345 13.59 -2.71 -0.79
CA PRO A 345 13.89 -3.25 0.53
C PRO A 345 14.48 -4.67 0.41
N GLU A 346 15.53 -4.94 1.19
CA GLU A 346 16.32 -6.17 1.10
C GLU A 346 15.44 -7.43 1.12
N ALA A 347 14.40 -7.44 1.97
CA ALA A 347 13.52 -8.58 2.17
C ALA A 347 12.72 -9.00 0.92
N ILE A 348 12.50 -8.09 -0.03
CA ILE A 348 11.71 -8.33 -1.25
C ILE A 348 12.51 -8.12 -2.54
N ALA A 349 13.78 -7.69 -2.41
CA ALA A 349 14.70 -7.43 -3.49
C ALA A 349 15.00 -8.69 -4.30
N SER A 350 14.18 -8.95 -5.32
CA SER A 350 14.29 -10.12 -6.17
C SER A 350 13.85 -9.83 -7.61
N PRO A 351 14.38 -10.56 -8.59
CA PRO A 351 13.89 -10.47 -9.97
C PRO A 351 12.42 -10.89 -10.12
N VAL A 352 11.92 -11.74 -9.22
CA VAL A 352 10.50 -12.10 -9.15
C VAL A 352 9.63 -10.88 -8.90
N TRP A 353 10.05 -9.98 -8.00
CA TRP A 353 9.35 -8.73 -7.74
C TRP A 353 9.22 -7.90 -9.02
N PHE A 354 10.33 -7.70 -9.74
CA PHE A 354 10.35 -6.92 -10.99
C PHE A 354 9.52 -7.56 -12.09
N ALA A 355 9.57 -8.89 -12.23
CA ALA A 355 8.77 -9.61 -13.22
C ALA A 355 7.26 -9.48 -12.94
N LEU A 356 6.85 -9.54 -11.67
CA LEU A 356 5.46 -9.31 -11.27
C LEU A 356 5.06 -7.85 -11.47
N ALA A 357 5.92 -6.89 -11.09
CA ALA A 357 5.72 -5.46 -11.30
C ALA A 357 5.47 -5.15 -12.78
N ALA A 358 6.39 -5.56 -13.66
CA ALA A 358 6.29 -5.34 -15.10
C ALA A 358 5.04 -6.00 -15.70
N ARG A 359 4.66 -7.19 -15.23
CA ARG A 359 3.46 -7.89 -15.69
C ARG A 359 2.18 -7.13 -15.35
N TYR A 360 2.05 -6.64 -14.11
CA TYR A 360 0.85 -5.92 -13.69
C TYR A 360 0.83 -4.48 -14.20
N GLU A 361 1.98 -3.81 -14.25
CA GLU A 361 2.14 -2.49 -14.86
C GLU A 361 1.68 -2.50 -16.32
N ARG A 362 2.22 -3.42 -17.14
CA ARG A 362 1.81 -3.58 -18.54
C ARG A 362 0.30 -3.76 -18.69
N ARG A 363 -0.31 -4.62 -17.87
CA ARG A 363 -1.77 -4.84 -17.90
C ARG A 363 -2.57 -3.56 -17.63
N CYS A 364 -2.10 -2.74 -16.69
CA CYS A 364 -2.76 -1.48 -16.36
C CYS A 364 -2.54 -0.46 -17.47
N VAL A 365 -1.31 -0.29 -17.94
CA VAL A 365 -0.94 0.63 -19.02
C VAL A 365 -1.72 0.34 -20.31
N ASP A 366 -1.82 -0.94 -20.71
CA ASP A 366 -2.53 -1.32 -21.93
C ASP A 366 -4.02 -0.89 -21.90
N GLN A 367 -4.65 -0.97 -20.72
CA GLN A 367 -6.09 -0.74 -20.54
C GLN A 367 -6.46 0.67 -20.04
N ALA A 368 -5.49 1.47 -19.60
CA ALA A 368 -5.75 2.81 -19.06
C ALA A 368 -6.17 3.78 -20.18
N SER A 369 -7.25 4.51 -19.96
CA SER A 369 -7.67 5.62 -20.82
C SER A 369 -6.73 6.82 -20.66
N LEU A 370 -6.22 7.06 -19.45
CA LEU A 370 -5.23 8.08 -19.10
C LEU A 370 -4.21 7.51 -18.13
N ILE A 371 -2.95 7.86 -18.34
CA ILE A 371 -1.85 7.56 -17.41
C ILE A 371 -1.23 8.89 -17.03
N VAL A 372 -1.31 9.21 -15.75
CA VAL A 372 -0.75 10.40 -15.15
C VAL A 372 0.51 9.98 -14.42
N THR A 373 1.64 10.60 -14.72
CA THR A 373 2.87 10.47 -13.95
C THR A 373 3.10 11.74 -13.15
N ASN A 374 3.76 11.64 -12.00
CA ASN A 374 4.11 12.81 -11.20
C ASN A 374 5.33 13.61 -11.72
N THR A 375 6.04 13.12 -12.72
CA THR A 375 7.20 13.80 -13.30
C THR A 375 7.24 13.63 -14.82
N ASP A 376 7.81 14.61 -15.51
CA ASP A 376 8.11 14.51 -16.94
C ASP A 376 9.15 13.41 -17.22
N SER A 377 10.13 13.23 -16.32
CA SER A 377 11.13 12.16 -16.41
C SER A 377 10.48 10.77 -16.47
N LEU A 378 9.58 10.45 -15.53
CA LEU A 378 8.86 9.18 -15.51
C LEU A 378 7.97 9.05 -16.75
N ARG A 379 7.29 10.13 -17.17
CA ARG A 379 6.47 10.14 -18.39
C ARG A 379 7.30 9.74 -19.61
N ASN A 380 8.46 10.36 -19.78
CA ASN A 380 9.29 10.20 -20.97
C ASN A 380 9.85 8.77 -21.06
N VAL A 381 10.31 8.21 -19.93
CA VAL A 381 10.75 6.81 -19.86
C VAL A 381 9.58 5.86 -20.16
N MET A 382 8.41 6.08 -19.55
CA MET A 382 7.22 5.25 -19.77
C MET A 382 6.72 5.32 -21.22
N ARG A 383 6.77 6.49 -21.88
CA ARG A 383 6.44 6.65 -23.30
C ARG A 383 7.39 5.86 -24.20
N GLY A 384 8.68 5.82 -23.84
CA GLY A 384 9.67 5.00 -24.53
C GLY A 384 9.40 3.50 -24.43
N LEU A 385 9.04 3.03 -23.23
CA LEU A 385 8.75 1.61 -22.94
C LEU A 385 7.40 1.13 -23.50
N TYR A 386 6.39 1.99 -23.43
CA TYR A 386 5.01 1.70 -23.79
C TYR A 386 4.53 2.62 -24.93
N ARG A 387 5.20 2.54 -26.07
CA ARG A 387 4.95 3.41 -27.25
C ARG A 387 3.47 3.46 -27.66
N ALA A 388 2.77 2.32 -27.61
CA ALA A 388 1.35 2.24 -27.96
C ALA A 388 0.42 3.01 -26.99
N ALA A 389 0.89 3.34 -25.78
CA ALA A 389 0.16 4.12 -24.79
C ALA A 389 0.68 5.56 -24.68
N ALA A 390 1.70 5.96 -25.44
CA ALA A 390 2.41 7.21 -25.23
C ALA A 390 1.54 8.47 -25.34
N SER A 391 0.56 8.47 -26.26
CA SER A 391 -0.41 9.55 -26.45
C SER A 391 -1.41 9.69 -25.29
N ARG A 392 -1.55 8.64 -24.46
CA ARG A 392 -2.42 8.62 -23.27
C ARG A 392 -1.66 8.97 -21.98
N MET A 393 -0.38 9.35 -22.07
CA MET A 393 0.45 9.67 -20.92
C MET A 393 0.61 11.17 -20.76
N THR A 394 0.34 11.70 -19.57
CA THR A 394 0.58 13.09 -19.20
C THR A 394 1.36 13.18 -17.89
N ALA A 395 2.12 14.26 -17.71
CA ALA A 395 2.84 14.52 -16.48
C ALA A 395 2.09 15.59 -15.71
N VAL A 396 1.72 15.30 -14.47
CA VAL A 396 1.13 16.25 -13.54
C VAL A 396 1.90 16.16 -12.23
N PRO A 397 2.91 17.03 -12.05
CA PRO A 397 3.64 17.17 -10.79
C PRO A 397 2.76 17.37 -9.56
N ASN A 398 3.37 17.23 -8.39
CA ASN A 398 2.80 17.85 -7.20
C ASN A 398 2.95 19.38 -7.32
N GLY A 399 2.31 20.12 -6.43
CA GLY A 399 2.40 21.58 -6.41
C GLY A 399 2.41 22.14 -4.99
N CYS A 400 2.84 23.39 -4.88
CA CYS A 400 2.74 24.21 -3.68
C CYS A 400 1.27 24.41 -3.32
N ASP A 401 0.95 24.16 -2.06
CA ASP A 401 -0.39 24.39 -1.53
C ASP A 401 -0.68 25.90 -1.46
N GLU A 402 -1.95 26.28 -1.58
CA GLU A 402 -2.40 27.69 -1.40
C GLU A 402 -2.56 28.05 0.08
N GLU A 403 -2.15 27.16 0.98
CA GLU A 403 -2.27 27.34 2.44
C GLU A 403 -1.24 28.37 2.91
N GLU A 404 -1.67 29.27 3.81
CA GLU A 404 -0.77 30.25 4.38
C GLU A 404 0.33 29.56 5.18
N VAL A 405 1.58 29.85 4.80
CA VAL A 405 2.77 29.47 5.58
C VAL A 405 3.15 30.62 6.52
N PRO A 406 3.80 30.32 7.66
CA PRO A 406 4.35 31.36 8.52
C PRO A 406 5.30 32.27 7.71
N PRO A 407 5.27 33.60 7.93
CA PRO A 407 6.17 34.51 7.23
C PRO A 407 7.63 34.16 7.52
N SER A 408 8.48 34.29 6.51
CA SER A 408 9.92 34.09 6.67
C SER A 408 10.49 35.08 7.70
N GLN A 409 11.28 34.57 8.63
CA GLN A 409 11.91 35.31 9.71
C GLN A 409 13.43 35.19 9.57
N HIS A 410 14.01 36.06 8.74
CA HIS A 410 15.44 36.03 8.53
C HIS A 410 16.19 36.65 9.72
N GLY A 411 17.00 35.82 10.38
CA GLY A 411 17.87 36.25 11.46
C GLY A 411 19.23 36.76 10.97
N ARG A 412 20.07 37.24 11.89
CA ARG A 412 21.47 37.59 11.58
C ARG A 412 22.32 36.36 11.25
N ARG A 413 22.00 35.21 11.85
CA ARG A 413 22.68 33.93 11.63
C ARG A 413 22.24 33.33 10.30
N PHE A 414 23.19 32.88 9.48
CA PHE A 414 22.90 32.13 8.26
C PHE A 414 22.57 30.69 8.63
N VAL A 415 21.30 30.30 8.47
CA VAL A 415 20.82 28.96 8.82
C VAL A 415 20.41 28.19 7.57
N ILE A 416 21.06 27.05 7.34
CA ILE A 416 20.63 26.04 6.37
C ILE A 416 19.71 25.05 7.08
N ALA A 417 18.47 24.88 6.63
CA ALA A 417 17.52 23.96 7.27
C ALA A 417 17.09 22.81 6.35
N TYR A 418 16.91 21.65 6.97
CA TYR A 418 16.32 20.45 6.35
C TYR A 418 15.20 19.91 7.24
N ALA A 419 14.05 19.63 6.65
CA ALA A 419 12.93 18.97 7.31
C ALA A 419 12.53 17.65 6.63
N GLY A 420 12.42 16.59 7.43
CA GLY A 420 12.00 15.26 7.04
C GLY A 420 12.98 14.20 7.52
N SER A 421 12.84 13.00 6.99
CA SER A 421 13.71 11.88 7.35
C SER A 421 14.94 11.84 6.45
N ILE A 422 16.12 11.59 7.03
CA ILE A 422 17.31 11.14 6.30
C ILE A 422 17.28 9.62 6.41
N TYR A 423 16.60 8.99 5.47
CA TYR A 423 16.72 7.56 5.22
C TYR A 423 17.54 7.36 3.95
N LEU A 424 17.94 6.11 3.70
CA LEU A 424 18.74 5.61 2.57
C LEU A 424 18.95 6.59 1.41
N ASP A 425 20.22 6.69 0.99
CA ASP A 425 20.70 7.37 -0.20
C ASP A 425 20.72 8.92 -0.13
N ARG A 426 20.17 9.53 0.92
CA ARG A 426 20.25 10.99 1.15
C ARG A 426 21.53 11.42 1.87
N ASP A 427 22.68 11.33 1.21
CA ASP A 427 23.98 11.59 1.82
C ASP A 427 24.16 13.08 2.20
N PRO A 428 24.35 13.43 3.50
CA PRO A 428 24.59 14.80 3.93
C PRO A 428 26.07 15.21 3.85
N ARG A 429 27.01 14.27 3.64
CA ARG A 429 28.46 14.55 3.66
C ARG A 429 28.88 15.60 2.63
N PRO A 430 28.36 15.63 1.38
CA PRO A 430 28.71 16.70 0.45
C PRO A 430 28.38 18.10 0.98
N LEU A 431 27.21 18.27 1.61
CA LEU A 431 26.82 19.52 2.24
C LEU A 431 27.77 19.87 3.39
N PHE A 432 28.12 18.89 4.24
CA PHE A 432 29.01 19.11 5.37
C PHE A 432 30.42 19.52 4.94
N ARG A 433 30.99 18.87 3.91
CA ARG A 433 32.30 19.23 3.35
C ARG A 433 32.32 20.65 2.80
N ALA A 434 31.30 21.00 2.01
CA ALA A 434 31.20 22.34 1.44
C ALA A 434 31.01 23.41 2.52
N ALA A 435 30.21 23.11 3.55
CA ALA A 435 30.02 24.01 4.67
C ALA A 435 31.30 24.14 5.53
N ALA A 436 32.07 23.06 5.70
CA ALA A 436 33.35 23.09 6.41
C ALA A 436 34.33 24.06 5.73
N GLN A 437 34.47 23.96 4.41
CA GLN A 437 35.27 24.90 3.61
C GLN A 437 34.84 26.35 3.87
N LEU A 438 33.54 26.66 3.76
CA LEU A 438 33.01 28.00 4.05
C LEU A 438 33.37 28.48 5.46
N THR A 439 33.13 27.65 6.48
CA THR A 439 33.36 28.03 7.88
C THR A 439 34.83 28.27 8.18
N THR A 440 35.73 27.45 7.61
CA THR A 440 37.18 27.58 7.79
C THR A 440 37.73 28.80 7.08
N GLU A 441 37.40 29.01 5.81
CA GLU A 441 37.90 30.13 5.01
C GLU A 441 37.46 31.49 5.55
N ARG A 442 36.26 31.57 6.13
CA ARG A 442 35.68 32.80 6.66
C ARG A 442 35.85 32.96 8.17
N GLY A 443 36.40 31.97 8.87
CA GLY A 443 36.53 31.98 10.32
C GLY A 443 35.18 32.11 11.06
N LEU A 444 34.13 31.46 10.55
CA LEU A 444 32.78 31.56 11.10
C LEU A 444 32.64 30.81 12.42
N THR A 445 31.77 31.29 13.29
CA THR A 445 31.38 30.59 14.52
C THR A 445 29.94 30.08 14.44
N ALA A 446 29.54 29.22 15.38
CA ALA A 446 28.16 28.73 15.49
C ALA A 446 27.11 29.86 15.69
N ARG A 447 27.54 31.10 16.00
CA ARG A 447 26.67 32.28 16.06
C ARG A 447 26.39 32.88 14.68
N ASP A 448 27.29 32.68 13.73
CA ASP A 448 27.23 33.26 12.38
C ASP A 448 26.59 32.29 11.39
N PHE A 449 26.82 30.99 11.56
CA PHE A 449 26.39 29.92 10.66
C PHE A 449 25.78 28.73 11.40
N GLY A 450 24.91 27.97 10.72
CA GLY A 450 24.37 26.72 11.24
C GLY A 450 23.68 25.87 10.20
N ILE A 451 23.67 24.56 10.42
CA ILE A 451 22.86 23.60 9.68
C ILE A 451 21.94 22.89 10.66
N GLU A 452 20.63 22.96 10.39
CA GLU A 452 19.61 22.46 11.29
C GLU A 452 18.75 21.41 10.60
N PHE A 453 18.63 20.23 11.22
CA PHE A 453 17.83 19.12 10.72
C PHE A 453 16.64 18.86 11.63
N MET A 454 15.45 18.70 11.06
CA MET A 454 14.24 18.32 11.79
C MET A 454 13.62 17.06 11.21
N GLY A 455 13.43 16.03 12.03
CA GLY A 455 12.77 14.79 11.62
C GLY A 455 13.51 13.55 12.05
N ASP A 456 13.33 12.45 11.32
CA ASP A 456 14.04 11.20 11.58
C ASP A 456 15.42 11.24 10.91
N VAL A 457 16.34 11.95 11.56
CA VAL A 457 17.67 12.31 11.03
C VAL A 457 18.81 11.87 11.95
N ARG A 458 18.50 11.05 12.97
CA ARG A 458 19.46 10.72 14.04
C ARG A 458 20.65 9.91 13.56
N THR A 459 20.48 9.12 12.51
CA THR A 459 21.54 8.28 11.96
C THR A 459 21.50 8.27 10.44
N PHE A 460 22.68 8.25 9.82
CA PHE A 460 22.89 7.95 8.40
C PHE A 460 23.74 6.68 8.32
N ASP A 461 23.28 5.66 7.58
CA ASP A 461 23.94 4.33 7.52
C ASP A 461 24.27 3.71 8.89
N GLY A 462 23.44 3.98 9.90
CA GLY A 462 23.63 3.51 11.27
C GLY A 462 24.67 4.30 12.09
N VAL A 463 25.27 5.34 11.52
CA VAL A 463 26.19 6.28 12.18
C VAL A 463 25.42 7.52 12.62
N PRO A 464 25.57 7.99 13.88
CA PRO A 464 24.96 9.24 14.34
C PRO A 464 25.35 10.43 13.45
N ILE A 465 24.40 11.29 13.11
CA ILE A 465 24.66 12.43 12.22
C ILE A 465 25.68 13.41 12.81
N GLU A 466 25.73 13.53 14.14
CA GLU A 466 26.72 14.33 14.86
C GLU A 466 28.14 13.76 14.69
N GLN A 467 28.28 12.43 14.59
CA GLN A 467 29.56 11.79 14.31
C GLN A 467 29.98 12.03 12.86
N VAL A 468 29.05 11.89 11.89
CA VAL A 468 29.31 12.22 10.48
C VAL A 468 29.77 13.68 10.33
N ALA A 469 29.13 14.59 11.06
CA ALA A 469 29.52 16.00 11.08
C ALA A 469 30.89 16.25 11.74
N ALA A 470 31.23 15.50 12.79
CA ALA A 470 32.53 15.59 13.44
C ALA A 470 33.67 15.11 12.52
N GLU A 471 33.44 14.04 11.76
CA GLU A 471 34.39 13.51 10.76
C GLU A 471 34.68 14.54 9.65
N GLU A 472 33.70 15.38 9.30
CA GLU A 472 33.85 16.47 8.32
C GLU A 472 34.20 17.82 8.97
N GLY A 473 34.45 17.87 10.29
CA GLY A 473 34.93 19.08 10.99
C GLY A 473 33.88 20.17 11.25
N ILE A 474 32.57 19.86 11.19
CA ILE A 474 31.48 20.85 11.29
C ILE A 474 30.49 20.60 12.44
N ALA A 475 30.81 19.69 13.37
CA ALA A 475 29.92 19.27 14.45
C ALA A 475 29.31 20.45 15.25
N ASP A 476 30.10 21.48 15.56
CA ASP A 476 29.66 22.64 16.35
C ASP A 476 28.56 23.48 15.66
N PHE A 477 28.39 23.30 14.35
CA PHE A 477 27.41 24.03 13.54
C PHE A 477 26.13 23.22 13.29
N ILE A 478 26.10 21.93 13.64
CA ILE A 478 24.95 21.04 13.39
C ILE A 478 24.00 21.03 14.58
N ARG A 479 22.69 21.10 14.30
CA ARG A 479 21.63 20.86 15.29
C ARG A 479 20.57 19.93 14.75
N THR A 480 20.09 19.02 15.59
CA THR A 480 19.05 18.05 15.24
C THR A 480 17.81 18.23 16.13
N TYR A 481 16.64 18.11 15.52
CA TYR A 481 15.34 18.25 16.15
C TYR A 481 14.47 17.02 15.83
N PRO A 482 13.66 16.53 16.78
CA PRO A 482 12.79 15.39 16.53
C PRO A 482 11.68 15.73 15.51
N PRO A 483 11.03 14.71 14.92
CA PRO A 483 9.81 14.92 14.13
C PRO A 483 8.73 15.63 14.95
N CYS A 484 8.02 16.56 14.34
CA CYS A 484 6.96 17.34 14.97
C CYS A 484 5.75 17.52 14.02
N PRO A 485 4.60 18.02 14.51
CA PRO A 485 3.45 18.33 13.67
C PRO A 485 3.78 19.35 12.57
N ARG A 486 3.08 19.27 11.42
CA ARG A 486 3.35 20.09 10.23
C ARG A 486 3.45 21.59 10.54
N ALA A 487 2.57 22.15 11.36
CA ALA A 487 2.61 23.56 11.73
C ALA A 487 3.95 23.98 12.36
N ARG A 488 4.48 23.18 13.30
CA ARG A 488 5.79 23.42 13.92
C ARG A 488 6.95 23.22 12.94
N ALA A 489 6.81 22.29 11.99
CA ALA A 489 7.79 22.11 10.93
C ALA A 489 7.83 23.32 9.99
N LEU A 490 6.68 23.92 9.66
CA LEU A 490 6.63 25.15 8.85
C LEU A 490 7.22 26.36 9.61
N GLU A 491 6.98 26.49 10.92
CA GLU A 491 7.65 27.50 11.77
C GLU A 491 9.17 27.32 11.82
N PHE A 492 9.65 26.08 11.79
CA PHE A 492 11.07 25.78 11.72
C PHE A 492 11.67 26.20 10.37
N LEU A 493 11.00 25.85 9.28
CA LEU A 493 11.42 26.21 7.92
C LEU A 493 11.41 27.72 7.68
N SER A 494 10.46 28.46 8.27
CA SER A 494 10.35 29.91 8.08
C SER A 494 11.53 30.69 8.66
N ARG A 495 12.33 30.11 9.56
CA ARG A 495 13.52 30.73 10.15
C ARG A 495 14.79 30.48 9.34
N ALA A 496 14.71 29.64 8.32
CA ALA A 496 15.86 29.29 7.51
C ALA A 496 16.24 30.44 6.57
N THR A 497 17.54 30.64 6.41
CA THR A 497 18.10 31.49 5.36
C THR A 497 18.16 30.73 4.04
N MET A 498 18.50 29.44 4.12
CA MET A 498 18.56 28.52 3.00
C MET A 498 17.89 27.21 3.39
N LEU A 499 17.11 26.64 2.48
CA LEU A 499 16.50 25.33 2.59
C LEU A 499 17.26 24.35 1.70
N VAL A 500 17.61 23.19 2.25
CA VAL A 500 18.34 22.17 1.50
C VAL A 500 17.48 20.94 1.28
N THR A 501 17.51 20.40 0.07
CA THR A 501 16.93 19.09 -0.25
C THR A 501 18.03 18.15 -0.74
N LEU A 502 17.89 16.89 -0.31
CA LEU A 502 18.80 15.79 -0.60
C LEU A 502 18.03 14.72 -1.41
N PRO A 503 17.78 14.93 -2.72
CA PRO A 503 17.05 14.01 -3.61
C PRO A 503 17.96 13.02 -4.35
N GLN A 504 19.14 12.67 -3.82
CA GLN A 504 20.04 11.72 -4.48
C GLN A 504 19.36 10.36 -4.71
N ASP A 505 19.80 9.63 -5.74
CA ASP A 505 19.25 8.34 -6.18
C ASP A 505 17.72 8.37 -6.49
N SER A 506 17.19 9.54 -6.88
CA SER A 506 15.77 9.75 -7.19
C SER A 506 15.56 10.36 -8.59
N ASP A 507 16.06 9.68 -9.63
CA ASP A 507 16.04 10.18 -11.01
C ASP A 507 14.65 10.50 -11.56
N MET A 508 13.64 9.74 -11.15
CA MET A 508 12.28 9.81 -11.73
C MET A 508 11.22 10.35 -10.76
N ALA A 509 11.59 10.67 -9.52
CA ALA A 509 10.65 11.13 -8.50
C ALA A 509 11.11 12.43 -7.85
N ILE A 510 10.16 13.28 -7.48
CA ILE A 510 10.41 14.57 -6.82
C ILE A 510 9.95 14.44 -5.36
N PRO A 511 10.83 14.68 -4.37
CA PRO A 511 10.42 14.71 -2.97
C PRO A 511 9.37 15.80 -2.71
N ALA A 512 8.26 15.42 -2.08
CA ALA A 512 7.15 16.35 -1.81
C ALA A 512 7.54 17.60 -0.99
N LYS A 513 8.59 17.50 -0.15
CA LYS A 513 9.12 18.60 0.67
C LYS A 513 9.60 19.81 -0.13
N ILE A 514 10.00 19.60 -1.39
CA ILE A 514 10.46 20.70 -2.25
C ILE A 514 9.34 21.73 -2.42
N PHE A 515 8.09 21.30 -2.56
CA PHE A 515 6.94 22.18 -2.69
C PHE A 515 6.60 22.93 -1.39
N ASP A 516 6.98 22.40 -0.23
CA ASP A 516 6.90 23.14 1.04
C ASP A 516 8.00 24.20 1.10
N TYR A 517 9.21 23.88 0.62
CA TYR A 517 10.35 24.81 0.67
C TYR A 517 10.19 26.00 -0.27
N MET A 518 9.62 25.77 -1.45
CA MET A 518 9.34 26.81 -2.45
C MET A 518 8.43 27.95 -1.93
N GLN A 519 7.70 27.73 -0.82
CA GLN A 519 6.77 28.71 -0.26
C GLN A 519 7.44 29.77 0.63
N PHE A 520 8.71 29.56 1.00
CA PHE A 520 9.46 30.49 1.85
C PHE A 520 10.39 31.38 1.03
N ASP A 521 10.61 32.61 1.51
CA ASP A 521 11.59 33.57 0.97
C ASP A 521 13.04 33.17 1.33
N ALA A 522 13.41 31.91 1.12
CA ALA A 522 14.71 31.34 1.47
C ALA A 522 15.38 30.73 0.22
N TRP A 523 16.72 30.74 0.17
CA TRP A 523 17.42 30.12 -0.96
C TRP A 523 17.16 28.62 -0.96
N LEU A 524 16.88 28.01 -2.11
CA LEU A 524 16.69 26.57 -2.21
C LEU A 524 17.95 25.94 -2.80
N LEU A 525 18.65 25.11 -2.02
CA LEU A 525 19.75 24.28 -2.48
C LEU A 525 19.25 22.84 -2.71
N ALA A 526 19.40 22.33 -3.92
CA ALA A 526 19.06 20.96 -4.27
C ALA A 526 20.30 20.20 -4.73
N LEU A 527 20.68 19.17 -3.95
CA LEU A 527 21.77 18.26 -4.32
C LEU A 527 21.21 17.15 -5.23
N ALA A 528 21.10 17.44 -6.52
CA ALA A 528 20.43 16.59 -7.49
C ALA A 528 21.32 16.37 -8.73
N ASP A 529 21.34 15.14 -9.22
CA ASP A 529 22.09 14.80 -10.43
C ASP A 529 21.46 15.41 -11.69
N ASP A 530 22.31 15.65 -12.69
CA ASP A 530 21.89 16.17 -13.99
C ASP A 530 20.86 15.26 -14.65
N GLY A 531 19.78 15.86 -15.15
CA GLY A 531 18.70 15.13 -15.81
C GLY A 531 17.75 14.41 -14.86
N SER A 532 17.96 14.48 -13.54
CA SER A 532 16.98 14.00 -12.55
C SER A 532 15.67 14.79 -12.63
N ALA A 533 14.58 14.19 -12.14
CA ALA A 533 13.28 14.85 -12.10
C ALA A 533 13.28 16.14 -11.24
N THR A 534 14.13 16.19 -10.22
CA THR A 534 14.28 17.39 -9.38
C THR A 534 15.01 18.50 -10.13
N GLU A 535 16.10 18.18 -10.85
CA GLU A 535 16.80 19.16 -11.67
C GLU A 535 15.88 19.71 -12.77
N GLN A 536 15.14 18.84 -13.47
CA GLN A 536 14.19 19.27 -14.49
C GLN A 536 13.07 20.18 -13.95
N LEU A 537 12.58 19.91 -12.73
CA LEU A 537 11.56 20.77 -12.08
C LEU A 537 12.11 22.17 -11.79
N LEU A 538 13.34 22.25 -11.29
CA LEU A 538 13.98 23.48 -10.83
C LEU A 538 14.72 24.22 -11.96
N ARG A 539 14.80 23.63 -13.15
CA ARG A 539 15.46 24.23 -14.31
C ARG A 539 14.82 25.57 -14.68
N GLY A 540 15.67 26.60 -14.80
CA GLY A 540 15.23 27.96 -15.09
C GLY A 540 14.53 28.65 -13.92
N SER A 541 14.70 28.15 -12.69
CA SER A 541 14.32 28.84 -11.46
C SER A 541 15.52 29.52 -10.80
N THR A 542 15.29 30.23 -9.69
CA THR A 542 16.35 30.82 -8.86
C THR A 542 16.98 29.83 -7.87
N ALA A 543 16.55 28.56 -7.86
CA ALA A 543 17.12 27.53 -7.00
C ALA A 543 18.55 27.16 -7.42
N ASP A 544 19.38 26.89 -6.43
CA ASP A 544 20.73 26.37 -6.61
C ASP A 544 20.65 24.85 -6.77
N VAL A 545 20.75 24.36 -8.01
CA VAL A 545 20.76 22.92 -8.31
C VAL A 545 22.17 22.50 -8.68
N VAL A 546 22.71 21.51 -7.97
CA VAL A 546 24.10 21.08 -8.12
C VAL A 546 24.24 19.59 -7.86
N ALA A 547 25.11 18.92 -8.61
CA ALA A 547 25.39 17.51 -8.42
C ALA A 547 26.03 17.27 -7.02
N PRO A 548 25.68 16.18 -6.32
CA PRO A 548 26.18 15.92 -4.97
C PRO A 548 27.71 15.74 -4.88
N ASP A 549 28.38 15.38 -5.96
CA ASP A 549 29.83 15.20 -6.01
C ASP A 549 30.61 16.50 -6.29
N ALA A 550 29.94 17.56 -6.74
CA ALA A 550 30.53 18.86 -7.07
C ALA A 550 30.76 19.75 -5.83
N ILE A 551 31.52 19.25 -4.85
CA ILE A 551 31.73 19.88 -3.52
C ILE A 551 32.18 21.34 -3.63
N ASP A 552 33.14 21.65 -4.49
CA ASP A 552 33.66 23.01 -4.64
C ASP A 552 32.60 23.98 -5.20
N THR A 553 31.69 23.47 -6.04
CA THR A 553 30.56 24.26 -6.54
C THR A 553 29.55 24.52 -5.44
N ILE A 554 29.25 23.50 -4.61
CA ILE A 554 28.39 23.65 -3.43
C ILE A 554 29.00 24.72 -2.50
N ALA A 555 30.30 24.64 -2.21
CA ALA A 555 30.98 25.60 -1.33
C ALA A 555 30.94 27.03 -1.90
N GLY A 556 31.20 27.19 -3.20
CA GLY A 556 31.09 28.48 -3.89
C GLY A 556 29.67 29.08 -3.82
N LEU A 557 28.64 28.24 -3.97
CA LEU A 557 27.24 28.67 -3.83
C LEU A 557 26.91 29.07 -2.39
N LEU A 558 27.32 28.28 -1.39
CA LEU A 558 27.15 28.62 0.02
C LEU A 558 27.83 29.95 0.36
N HIS A 559 29.04 30.18 -0.18
CA HIS A 559 29.78 31.41 -0.01
C HIS A 559 29.09 32.61 -0.65
N LEU A 560 28.58 32.45 -1.88
CA LEU A 560 27.80 33.47 -2.58
C LEU A 560 26.55 33.85 -1.76
N ARG A 561 25.73 32.87 -1.37
CA ARG A 561 24.49 33.12 -0.62
C ARG A 561 24.76 33.70 0.77
N TYR A 562 25.84 33.28 1.43
CA TYR A 562 26.28 33.89 2.67
C TYR A 562 26.62 35.39 2.52
N LEU A 563 27.32 35.77 1.45
CA LEU A 563 27.62 37.18 1.16
C LEU A 563 26.38 38.00 0.79
N GLN A 564 25.41 37.38 0.12
CA GLN A 564 24.12 38.03 -0.18
C GLN A 564 23.31 38.27 1.10
N HIS A 565 23.27 37.27 1.98
CA HIS A 565 22.66 37.38 3.31
C HIS A 565 23.26 38.53 4.14
N LEU A 566 24.58 38.67 4.15
CA LEU A 566 25.25 39.79 4.84
C LEU A 566 24.90 41.16 4.26
N ARG A 567 24.57 41.22 2.97
CA ARG A 567 24.11 42.44 2.28
C ARG A 567 22.61 42.71 2.46
N GLY A 568 21.86 41.80 3.10
CA GLY A 568 20.41 41.88 3.24
C GLY A 568 19.67 41.60 1.93
N GLU A 569 20.29 40.89 1.00
CA GLU A 569 19.63 40.40 -0.23
C GLU A 569 18.87 39.11 0.09
N TRP A 570 17.63 39.00 -0.38
CA TRP A 570 16.77 37.84 -0.17
C TRP A 570 16.22 37.32 -1.51
N PRO A 571 16.06 36.00 -1.67
CA PRO A 571 15.43 35.46 -2.87
C PRO A 571 13.93 35.69 -2.83
N GLU A 572 13.33 35.85 -4.00
CA GLU A 572 11.89 35.72 -4.14
C GLU A 572 11.50 34.24 -3.99
N ARG A 573 10.40 33.96 -3.26
CA ARG A 573 9.89 32.60 -3.11
C ARG A 573 9.53 32.00 -4.47
N LEU A 574 9.92 30.75 -4.69
CA LEU A 574 9.68 30.05 -5.95
C LEU A 574 8.19 29.80 -6.22
N ALA A 575 7.38 29.66 -5.18
CA ALA A 575 5.95 29.36 -5.30
C ALA A 575 5.13 30.48 -5.98
N THR A 576 5.67 31.67 -6.22
CA THR A 576 5.02 32.72 -7.03
C THR A 576 4.89 32.31 -8.50
N ASP A 577 5.76 31.42 -8.97
CA ASP A 577 5.69 30.89 -10.32
C ASP A 577 4.48 29.93 -10.47
N PRO A 578 3.51 30.24 -11.36
CA PRO A 578 2.33 29.40 -11.58
C PRO A 578 2.66 27.95 -11.96
N ARG A 579 3.86 27.68 -12.51
CA ARG A 579 4.34 26.32 -12.82
C ARG A 579 4.33 25.41 -11.59
N TYR A 580 4.54 25.94 -10.40
CA TYR A 580 4.58 25.17 -9.16
C TYR A 580 3.25 25.18 -8.40
N SER A 581 2.23 25.93 -8.85
CA SER A 581 0.94 26.00 -8.19
C SER A 581 0.20 24.67 -8.21
N ARG A 582 -0.32 24.23 -7.05
CA ARG A 582 -1.18 23.04 -7.00
C ARG A 582 -2.47 23.21 -7.80
N ARG A 583 -3.04 24.41 -7.86
CA ARG A 583 -4.26 24.67 -8.65
C ARG A 583 -4.03 24.40 -10.12
N GLU A 584 -2.96 24.96 -10.68
CA GLU A 584 -2.58 24.73 -12.07
C GLU A 584 -2.36 23.24 -12.37
N GLN A 585 -1.67 22.51 -11.48
CA GLN A 585 -1.48 21.07 -11.63
C GLN A 585 -2.81 20.28 -11.52
N ALA A 586 -3.70 20.68 -10.60
CA ALA A 586 -5.02 20.07 -10.47
C ALA A 586 -5.87 20.33 -11.73
N ASP A 587 -5.85 21.54 -12.27
CA ASP A 587 -6.59 21.89 -13.48
C ASP A 587 -6.11 21.10 -14.68
N ARG A 588 -4.79 20.94 -14.87
CA ARG A 588 -4.23 20.05 -15.91
C ARG A 588 -4.73 18.61 -15.79
N LEU A 589 -4.78 18.06 -14.57
CA LEU A 589 -5.31 16.72 -14.33
C LEU A 589 -6.79 16.63 -14.66
N PHE A 590 -7.62 17.53 -14.13
CA PHE A 590 -9.06 17.45 -14.28
C PHE A 590 -9.52 17.78 -15.70
N VAL A 591 -8.84 18.67 -16.43
CA VAL A 591 -9.10 18.90 -17.85
C VAL A 591 -8.87 17.62 -18.66
N ALA A 592 -7.72 16.94 -18.45
CA ALA A 592 -7.43 15.68 -19.13
C ALA A 592 -8.42 14.56 -18.75
N LEU A 593 -8.85 14.52 -17.48
CA LEU A 593 -9.83 13.56 -17.00
C LEU A 593 -11.23 13.83 -17.58
N GLU A 594 -11.69 15.07 -17.57
CA GLU A 594 -13.01 15.49 -18.06
C GLU A 594 -13.16 15.22 -19.56
N ALA A 595 -12.11 15.47 -20.34
CA ALA A 595 -12.05 15.14 -21.76
C ALA A 595 -12.29 13.64 -22.03
N ILE A 596 -11.82 12.77 -21.12
CA ILE A 596 -11.97 11.31 -21.23
C ILE A 596 -13.32 10.83 -20.68
N ALA A 597 -13.84 11.52 -19.67
CA ALA A 597 -15.18 11.26 -19.13
C ALA A 597 -16.30 11.75 -20.06
N GLY A 598 -15.98 12.45 -21.16
CA GLY A 598 -16.95 12.99 -22.10
C GLY A 598 -17.71 14.22 -21.59
N VAL A 599 -17.12 14.94 -20.62
CA VAL A 599 -17.67 16.20 -20.12
C VAL A 599 -17.26 17.32 -21.08
N PRO A 600 -18.20 18.18 -21.54
CA PRO A 600 -17.85 19.28 -22.44
C PRO A 600 -16.83 20.21 -21.78
N PRO A 601 -15.88 20.78 -22.55
CA PRO A 601 -14.89 21.70 -22.01
C PRO A 601 -15.58 22.88 -21.35
N ARG A 602 -15.14 23.22 -20.14
CA ARG A 602 -15.63 24.42 -19.45
C ARG A 602 -15.14 25.64 -20.22
N PRO A 603 -15.96 26.71 -20.33
CA PRO A 603 -15.45 27.97 -20.82
C PRO A 603 -14.25 28.36 -19.96
N VAL A 604 -13.10 28.55 -20.61
CA VAL A 604 -11.95 29.17 -19.96
C VAL A 604 -12.39 30.61 -19.71
N GLU A 605 -12.49 31.03 -18.44
CA GLU A 605 -12.53 32.45 -18.15
C GLU A 605 -11.20 33.01 -18.67
N GLU A 606 -11.24 33.70 -19.81
CA GLU A 606 -10.08 34.43 -20.29
C GLU A 606 -9.63 35.33 -19.13
N PRO A 607 -8.34 35.30 -18.73
CA PRO A 607 -7.86 36.19 -17.70
C PRO A 607 -8.23 37.60 -18.13
N ALA A 608 -9.00 38.30 -17.29
CA ALA A 608 -9.42 39.66 -17.57
C ALA A 608 -8.17 40.43 -18.00
N LEU A 609 -8.14 40.83 -19.28
CA LEU A 609 -7.15 41.76 -19.80
C LEU A 609 -7.32 43.03 -18.98
N VAL A 610 -6.54 43.14 -17.91
CA VAL A 610 -6.28 44.41 -17.24
C VAL A 610 -5.43 45.17 -18.24
N CYS A 611 -6.09 45.82 -19.20
CA CYS A 611 -5.49 46.90 -19.95
C CYS A 611 -5.08 47.94 -18.90
N ALA A 612 -3.78 47.96 -18.59
CA ALA A 612 -3.17 49.09 -17.92
C ALA A 612 -3.47 50.31 -18.78
N ALA A 613 -4.43 51.13 -18.34
CA ALA A 613 -4.59 52.47 -18.86
C ALA A 613 -3.33 53.24 -18.47
N SER A 614 -2.61 53.64 -19.51
CA SER A 614 -1.44 54.51 -19.58
C SER A 614 -1.44 55.68 -18.61
#